data_AF-G4YQ64-F1
#
_entry.id   AF-G4YQ64-F1
#
_cell.length_a   1.000
_cell.length_b   1.000
_cell.length_c   1.000
_cell.angle_alpha   90.00
_cell.angle_beta   90.00
_cell.angle_gamma   90.00
#
_symmetry.space_group_name_H-M   'P 1'
#
loop_
_entity.id
_entity.type
_entity.pdbx_description
1 polymer ?
#
loop_
_entity_poly.entity_id
_entity_poly.type
_entity_poly.pdbx_seq_one_letter_code
_entity_poly.pdbx_strand_id
1 'polypeptide(L)'
;MVTISGTSRAIFALCSLIAAQGGFASAFATAGEIGACLDKAGIQNSVPTTSTWKADTEAWNSRVSPVPSAVAFPKNEEEVSAALKCAADGGVKVTTLGGNRSFSSMGFGRNDGALIMNLKHLKHLEYDASTGLLSYGGPVMISEAANYMWSKAKRTLPHGRCPDVGMTGVAASGFGTLSRASGTVLDNIESVRVALANGSIVDADAKQNSDLFWGVRGAASSLGVVLDFKIKTFDPPSQRVTNYTIEFNSSAKPTQQDNVDALVGTQTWALSKDNSDLLSIRFGLN
;
A
#
# COMPACT_ATOMS: atom_id res chain seq x y z
N MET A 1 -62.78 4.24 8.94
CA MET A 1 -63.17 5.22 7.91
C MET A 1 -62.11 6.32 7.86
N VAL A 2 -60.97 6.03 7.23
CA VAL A 2 -60.10 6.95 6.46
C VAL A 2 -59.31 6.00 5.56
N THR A 3 -59.51 6.13 4.27
CA THR A 3 -58.95 5.32 3.19
C THR A 3 -57.69 5.98 2.65
N ILE A 4 -56.59 5.24 2.53
CA ILE A 4 -55.56 5.50 1.53
C ILE A 4 -55.22 4.18 0.82
N SER A 5 -55.72 4.09 -0.41
CA SER A 5 -55.30 3.23 -1.52
C SER A 5 -53.79 3.32 -1.75
N GLY A 6 -53.03 2.32 -2.19
CA GLY A 6 -53.36 1.09 -2.89
C GLY A 6 -52.16 0.78 -3.81
N THR A 7 -51.70 -0.47 -3.81
CA THR A 7 -50.84 -1.13 -4.84
C THR A 7 -49.41 -0.57 -5.00
N SER A 8 -48.34 -1.34 -5.21
CA SER A 8 -48.24 -2.67 -5.82
C SER A 8 -46.94 -3.35 -5.39
N ARG A 9 -47.05 -4.60 -4.91
CA ARG A 9 -45.96 -5.58 -4.87
C ARG A 9 -46.03 -6.36 -6.18
N ALA A 10 -45.03 -6.28 -7.06
CA ALA A 10 -44.85 -7.27 -8.11
C ALA A 10 -43.47 -7.16 -8.81
N ILE A 11 -42.71 -8.25 -8.68
CA ILE A 11 -41.98 -8.94 -9.75
C ILE A 11 -40.68 -8.28 -10.25
N PHE A 12 -39.59 -8.72 -9.64
CA PHE A 12 -38.30 -8.93 -10.31
C PHE A 12 -38.46 -10.02 -11.38
N ALA A 13 -38.22 -9.71 -12.66
CA ALA A 13 -37.57 -10.60 -13.63
C ALA A 13 -37.61 -10.02 -15.07
N LEU A 14 -36.47 -10.16 -15.76
CA LEU A 14 -36.26 -10.07 -17.20
C LEU A 14 -36.39 -8.71 -17.90
N CYS A 15 -35.24 -8.11 -18.21
CA CYS A 15 -34.94 -7.60 -19.56
C CYS A 15 -33.42 -7.62 -19.77
N SER A 16 -32.88 -8.81 -20.03
CA SER A 16 -31.60 -8.97 -20.73
C SER A 16 -31.91 -8.92 -22.22
N LEU A 17 -31.49 -7.88 -22.95
CA LEU A 17 -31.07 -7.97 -24.36
C LEU A 17 -30.73 -6.58 -24.94
N ILE A 18 -29.53 -6.52 -25.52
CA ILE A 18 -29.03 -5.57 -26.53
C ILE A 18 -28.47 -4.24 -26.01
N ALA A 19 -27.17 -4.26 -25.73
CA ALA A 19 -26.25 -3.22 -26.17
C ALA A 19 -24.98 -3.91 -26.72
N ALA A 20 -25.12 -4.51 -27.90
CA ALA A 20 -23.98 -4.85 -28.74
C ALA A 20 -23.65 -3.61 -29.58
N GLN A 21 -22.79 -2.72 -29.08
CA GLN A 21 -22.09 -1.74 -29.90
C GLN A 21 -20.70 -1.46 -29.32
N GLY A 22 -19.67 -1.77 -30.10
CA GLY A 22 -18.34 -1.19 -29.98
C GLY A 22 -17.52 -1.66 -28.80
N GLY A 23 -17.18 -2.95 -28.75
CA GLY A 23 -16.00 -3.36 -28.01
C GLY A 23 -14.78 -2.67 -28.63
N PHE A 24 -14.26 -1.64 -27.97
CA PHE A 24 -12.87 -1.24 -28.16
C PHE A 24 -12.02 -2.40 -27.65
N ALA A 25 -11.81 -3.41 -28.49
CA ALA A 25 -10.69 -4.30 -28.33
C ALA A 25 -9.44 -3.46 -28.58
N SER A 26 -8.96 -2.75 -27.55
CA SER A 26 -7.56 -2.36 -27.54
C SER A 26 -6.80 -3.66 -27.65
N ALA A 27 -6.15 -3.87 -28.79
CA ALA A 27 -5.05 -4.83 -28.87
C ALA A 27 -4.09 -4.45 -27.73
N PHE A 28 -3.97 -5.31 -26.73
CA PHE A 28 -2.99 -5.10 -25.68
C PHE A 28 -1.63 -5.06 -26.36
N ALA A 29 -0.87 -3.98 -26.17
CA ALA A 29 0.47 -3.93 -26.69
C ALA A 29 1.25 -5.13 -26.17
N THR A 30 2.00 -5.77 -27.07
CA THR A 30 2.89 -6.86 -26.70
C THR A 30 4.03 -6.32 -25.83
N ALA A 31 4.66 -7.19 -25.04
CA ALA A 31 5.85 -6.85 -24.25
C ALA A 31 6.94 -6.14 -25.08
N GLY A 32 7.06 -6.46 -26.38
CA GLY A 32 8.02 -5.82 -27.29
C GLY A 32 7.68 -4.37 -27.64
N GLU A 33 6.39 -4.02 -27.73
CA GLU A 33 5.95 -2.67 -28.09
C GLU A 33 6.13 -1.68 -26.92
N ILE A 34 5.85 -2.13 -25.69
CA ILE A 34 6.06 -1.27 -24.51
C ILE A 34 7.56 -1.04 -24.24
N GLY A 35 8.40 -2.07 -24.40
CA GLY A 35 9.86 -1.95 -24.24
C GLY A 35 10.46 -0.92 -25.21
N ALA A 36 10.07 -0.97 -26.49
CA ALA A 36 10.54 -0.01 -27.49
C ALA A 36 10.12 1.45 -27.18
N CYS A 37 8.93 1.66 -26.61
CA CYS A 37 8.50 2.98 -26.17
C CYS A 37 9.37 3.49 -25.00
N LEU A 38 9.64 2.64 -24.02
CA LEU A 38 10.48 2.97 -22.87
C LEU A 38 11.92 3.28 -23.30
N ASP A 39 12.48 2.49 -24.22
CA ASP A 39 13.81 2.73 -24.79
C ASP A 39 13.89 4.08 -25.51
N LYS A 40 12.89 4.39 -26.35
CA LYS A 40 12.81 5.69 -27.04
C LYS A 40 12.68 6.87 -26.06
N ALA A 41 12.02 6.66 -24.93
CA ALA A 41 11.91 7.64 -23.85
C ALA A 41 13.18 7.71 -22.97
N GLY A 42 14.19 6.87 -23.21
CA GLY A 42 15.43 6.83 -22.43
C GLY A 42 15.27 6.19 -21.04
N ILE A 43 14.20 5.44 -20.82
CA ILE A 43 13.85 4.87 -19.51
C ILE A 43 14.50 3.50 -19.38
N GLN A 44 15.28 3.31 -18.32
CA GLN A 44 15.81 2.00 -17.98
C GLN A 44 14.65 1.01 -17.78
N ASN A 45 14.68 -0.11 -18.48
CA ASN A 45 13.61 -1.11 -18.41
C ASN A 45 14.13 -2.54 -18.49
N SER A 46 13.22 -3.49 -18.23
CA SER A 46 13.41 -4.93 -18.37
C SER A 46 12.20 -5.50 -19.08
N VAL A 47 12.44 -6.41 -20.01
CA VAL A 47 11.44 -7.15 -20.80
C VAL A 47 11.73 -8.65 -20.69
N PRO A 48 10.83 -9.56 -21.12
CA PRO A 48 11.02 -11.00 -20.94
C PRO A 48 12.34 -11.59 -21.47
N THR A 49 12.98 -10.95 -22.44
CA THR A 49 14.27 -11.35 -23.01
C THR A 49 15.49 -10.76 -22.30
N THR A 50 15.30 -9.81 -21.38
CA THR A 50 16.38 -9.22 -20.58
C THR A 50 16.95 -10.24 -19.60
N SER A 51 18.28 -10.29 -19.45
CA SER A 51 18.94 -11.26 -18.56
C SER A 51 18.54 -11.12 -17.08
N THR A 52 18.15 -9.92 -16.65
CA THR A 52 17.69 -9.63 -15.28
C THR A 52 16.20 -9.89 -15.06
N TRP A 53 15.43 -10.25 -16.10
CA TRP A 53 13.97 -10.37 -16.05
C TRP A 53 13.46 -11.20 -14.87
N LYS A 54 14.07 -12.36 -14.63
CA LYS A 54 13.69 -13.24 -13.51
C LYS A 54 13.82 -12.54 -12.15
N ALA A 55 14.90 -11.80 -11.94
CA ALA A 55 15.13 -11.08 -10.70
C ALA A 55 14.23 -9.83 -10.60
N ASP A 56 14.03 -9.13 -11.71
CA ASP A 56 13.19 -7.92 -11.77
C ASP A 56 11.70 -8.22 -11.55
N THR A 57 11.28 -9.47 -11.78
CA THR A 57 9.89 -9.95 -11.64
C THR A 57 9.69 -10.93 -10.48
N GLU A 58 10.69 -11.12 -9.62
CA GLU A 58 10.60 -12.03 -8.48
C GLU A 58 9.71 -11.46 -7.37
N ALA A 59 8.49 -11.99 -7.28
CA ALA A 59 7.55 -11.62 -6.23
C ALA A 59 7.91 -12.27 -4.88
N TRP A 60 7.69 -11.53 -3.79
CA TRP A 60 7.93 -12.04 -2.44
C TRP A 60 7.08 -13.28 -2.08
N ASN A 61 5.82 -13.33 -2.55
CA ASN A 61 4.98 -14.51 -2.35
C ASN A 61 5.15 -15.50 -3.51
N SER A 62 5.87 -16.59 -3.25
CA SER A 62 6.13 -17.67 -4.22
C SER A 62 4.89 -18.43 -4.70
N ARG A 63 3.73 -18.24 -4.06
CA ARG A 63 2.46 -18.86 -4.48
C ARG A 63 1.82 -18.17 -5.68
N VAL A 64 2.21 -16.93 -5.99
CA VAL A 64 1.62 -16.14 -7.07
C VAL A 64 2.73 -15.71 -8.02
N SER A 65 2.61 -16.10 -9.29
CA SER A 65 3.59 -15.81 -10.35
C SER A 65 2.95 -15.00 -11.48
N PRO A 66 2.84 -13.67 -11.35
CA PRO A 66 2.34 -12.81 -12.42
C PRO A 66 3.30 -12.80 -13.62
N VAL A 67 2.78 -12.49 -14.80
CA VAL A 67 3.53 -12.34 -16.05
C VAL A 67 3.40 -10.89 -16.55
N PRO A 68 4.27 -9.97 -16.10
CA PRO A 68 4.24 -8.58 -16.54
C PRO A 68 4.63 -8.43 -18.02
N SER A 69 4.23 -7.32 -18.65
CA SER A 69 4.67 -6.97 -20.01
C SER A 69 6.09 -6.42 -20.01
N ALA A 70 6.41 -5.56 -19.04
CA ALA A 70 7.72 -4.96 -18.85
C ALA A 70 7.86 -4.41 -17.43
N VAL A 71 9.09 -4.05 -17.05
CA VAL A 71 9.39 -3.30 -15.83
C VAL A 71 10.10 -2.01 -16.24
N ALA A 72 9.56 -0.85 -15.84
CA ALA A 72 10.23 0.44 -15.96
C ALA A 72 10.92 0.80 -14.63
N PHE A 73 12.11 1.39 -14.73
CA PHE A 73 12.91 1.87 -13.60
C PHE A 73 13.19 3.37 -13.73
N PRO A 74 12.15 4.22 -13.60
CA PRO A 74 12.31 5.67 -13.72
C PRO A 74 13.24 6.22 -12.64
N LYS A 75 14.04 7.21 -13.01
CA LYS A 75 15.03 7.87 -12.14
C LYS A 75 14.60 9.26 -11.67
N ASN A 76 13.57 9.81 -12.28
CA ASN A 76 12.99 11.12 -11.98
C ASN A 76 11.49 11.13 -12.31
N GLU A 77 10.84 12.23 -11.99
CA GLU A 77 9.41 12.44 -12.17
C GLU A 77 8.98 12.49 -13.64
N GLU A 78 9.85 13.02 -14.50
CA GLU A 78 9.64 13.11 -15.94
C GLU A 78 9.60 11.71 -16.56
N GLU A 79 10.50 10.82 -16.16
CA GLU A 79 10.53 9.41 -16.59
C GLU A 79 9.32 8.63 -16.09
N VAL A 80 8.79 8.92 -14.90
CA VAL A 80 7.51 8.33 -14.43
C VAL A 80 6.37 8.74 -15.37
N SER A 81 6.29 10.04 -15.69
CA SER A 81 5.24 10.59 -16.55
C SER A 81 5.34 10.02 -17.97
N ALA A 82 6.57 9.88 -18.50
CA ALA A 82 6.82 9.28 -19.81
C ALA A 82 6.49 7.78 -19.84
N ALA A 83 6.81 7.02 -18.78
CA ALA A 83 6.42 5.61 -18.67
C ALA A 83 4.89 5.44 -18.61
N LEU A 84 4.18 6.31 -17.88
CA LEU A 84 2.71 6.33 -17.85
C LEU A 84 2.14 6.62 -19.25
N LYS A 85 2.74 7.56 -19.98
CA LYS A 85 2.37 7.83 -21.36
C LYS A 85 2.59 6.62 -22.27
N CYS A 86 3.74 5.94 -22.18
CA CYS A 86 3.98 4.70 -22.94
C CYS A 86 2.94 3.62 -22.64
N ALA A 87 2.56 3.46 -21.37
CA ALA A 87 1.51 2.51 -20.98
C ALA A 87 0.14 2.89 -21.56
N ALA A 88 -0.22 4.18 -21.51
CA ALA A 88 -1.46 4.68 -22.07
C ALA A 88 -1.52 4.51 -23.60
N ASP A 89 -0.47 4.89 -24.31
CA ASP A 89 -0.35 4.76 -25.77
C ASP A 89 -0.40 3.27 -26.20
N GLY A 90 0.15 2.36 -25.39
CA GLY A 90 0.12 0.91 -25.62
C GLY A 90 -1.12 0.18 -25.07
N GLY A 91 -2.05 0.87 -24.41
CA GLY A 91 -3.22 0.23 -23.79
C GLY A 91 -2.88 -0.75 -22.65
N VAL A 92 -1.71 -0.60 -22.03
CA VAL A 92 -1.19 -1.48 -20.97
C VAL A 92 -1.56 -0.93 -19.59
N LYS A 93 -1.98 -1.81 -18.68
CA LYS A 93 -2.24 -1.43 -17.27
C LYS A 93 -0.94 -1.21 -16.53
N VAL A 94 -0.95 -0.35 -15.51
CA VAL A 94 0.25 -0.02 -14.70
C VAL A 94 0.05 -0.48 -13.27
N THR A 95 1.08 -1.08 -12.68
CA THR A 95 1.17 -1.31 -11.23
C THR A 95 2.46 -0.72 -10.69
N THR A 96 2.45 -0.27 -9.44
CA THR A 96 3.64 0.31 -8.79
C THR A 96 4.31 -0.70 -7.88
N LEU A 97 5.64 -0.70 -7.90
CA LEU A 97 6.45 -1.53 -7.02
C LEU A 97 7.39 -0.69 -6.16
N GLY A 98 7.10 -0.70 -4.85
CA GLY A 98 8.00 -0.22 -3.79
C GLY A 98 8.68 -1.40 -3.11
N GLY A 99 8.25 -1.74 -1.89
CA GLY A 99 8.94 -2.74 -1.05
C GLY A 99 8.65 -4.22 -1.33
N ASN A 100 7.97 -4.60 -2.41
CA ASN A 100 7.68 -6.00 -2.77
C ASN A 100 7.13 -6.86 -1.60
N ARG A 101 6.00 -6.46 -0.98
CA ARG A 101 5.37 -7.21 0.14
C ARG A 101 3.87 -7.45 0.01
N SER A 102 3.34 -7.33 -1.20
CA SER A 102 1.96 -7.70 -1.44
C SER A 102 1.78 -9.21 -1.30
N PHE A 103 0.87 -9.65 -0.44
CA PHE A 103 0.53 -11.07 -0.28
C PHE A 103 -0.08 -11.69 -1.54
N SER A 104 -0.63 -10.88 -2.43
CA SER A 104 -1.19 -11.29 -3.72
C SER A 104 -0.35 -10.83 -4.92
N SER A 105 0.91 -10.42 -4.68
CA SER A 105 1.83 -9.94 -5.74
C SER A 105 1.27 -8.81 -6.61
N MET A 106 0.41 -7.93 -6.06
CA MET A 106 -0.26 -6.84 -6.79
C MET A 106 0.70 -5.82 -7.41
N GLY A 107 1.90 -5.63 -6.84
CA GLY A 107 2.93 -4.79 -7.46
C GLY A 107 3.42 -5.29 -8.81
N PHE A 108 3.15 -6.56 -9.14
CA PHE A 108 3.53 -7.22 -10.40
C PHE A 108 2.33 -7.46 -11.34
N GLY A 109 1.23 -6.73 -11.19
CA GLY A 109 0.17 -6.69 -12.20
C GLY A 109 -1.10 -7.47 -11.90
N ARG A 110 -1.08 -8.50 -11.02
CA ARG A 110 -2.18 -9.44 -10.66
C ARG A 110 -2.88 -10.17 -11.83
N ASN A 111 -2.98 -9.60 -13.03
CA ASN A 111 -3.76 -10.04 -14.20
C ASN A 111 -2.90 -10.21 -15.46
N ASP A 112 -1.58 -10.36 -15.30
CA ASP A 112 -0.61 -10.40 -16.39
C ASP A 112 -0.64 -9.15 -17.31
N GLY A 113 0.38 -9.01 -18.15
CA GLY A 113 0.43 -7.97 -19.16
C GLY A 113 0.58 -6.52 -18.66
N ALA A 114 0.76 -6.30 -17.36
CA ALA A 114 0.95 -4.96 -16.79
C ALA A 114 2.39 -4.44 -16.99
N LEU A 115 2.54 -3.12 -17.15
CA LEU A 115 3.79 -2.43 -16.94
C LEU A 115 4.01 -2.24 -15.44
N ILE A 116 5.12 -2.76 -14.92
CA ILE A 116 5.54 -2.50 -13.54
C ILE A 116 6.33 -1.20 -13.50
N MET A 117 5.82 -0.22 -12.75
CA MET A 117 6.53 0.99 -12.37
C MET A 117 7.36 0.70 -11.11
N ASN A 118 8.62 0.30 -11.27
CA ASN A 118 9.51 0.00 -10.15
C ASN A 118 10.25 1.26 -9.69
N LEU A 119 9.90 1.74 -8.51
CA LEU A 119 10.35 3.04 -7.98
C LEU A 119 11.71 2.98 -7.27
N LYS A 120 12.55 1.96 -7.53
CA LYS A 120 13.82 1.75 -6.81
C LYS A 120 14.79 2.93 -6.89
N HIS A 121 14.82 3.67 -7.99
CA HIS A 121 15.70 4.83 -8.17
C HIS A 121 15.12 6.14 -7.60
N LEU A 122 13.86 6.13 -7.17
CA LEU A 122 13.18 7.27 -6.55
C LEU A 122 13.13 7.16 -5.02
N LYS A 123 13.98 6.29 -4.45
CA LYS A 123 14.11 6.12 -3.00
C LYS A 123 14.73 7.35 -2.36
N HIS A 124 14.01 7.95 -1.43
CA HIS A 124 14.52 9.02 -0.58
C HIS A 124 13.88 8.94 0.82
N LEU A 125 14.56 9.51 1.81
CA LEU A 125 14.13 9.50 3.21
C LEU A 125 14.72 10.72 3.94
N GLU A 126 13.89 11.71 4.20
CA GLU A 126 14.31 13.03 4.66
C GLU A 126 13.44 13.50 5.83
N TYR A 127 14.07 13.94 6.92
CA TYR A 127 13.36 14.48 8.08
C TYR A 127 13.57 15.99 8.17
N ASP A 128 12.46 16.73 8.28
CA ASP A 128 12.47 18.17 8.52
C ASP A 128 12.18 18.45 10.00
N ALA A 129 13.20 18.92 10.71
CA ALA A 129 13.09 19.24 12.13
C ALA A 129 12.19 20.45 12.44
N SER A 130 11.98 21.34 11.47
CA SER A 130 11.15 22.54 11.66
C SER A 130 9.66 22.20 11.64
N THR A 131 9.27 21.19 10.86
CA THR A 131 7.88 20.72 10.73
C THR A 131 7.60 19.42 11.48
N GLY A 132 8.64 18.66 11.85
CA GLY A 132 8.51 17.35 12.47
C GLY A 132 8.06 16.26 11.49
N LEU A 133 8.14 16.50 10.18
CA LEU A 133 7.67 15.60 9.14
C LEU A 133 8.80 14.75 8.56
N LEU A 134 8.47 13.50 8.25
CA LEU A 134 9.31 12.58 7.49
C LEU A 134 8.78 12.48 6.07
N SER A 135 9.58 12.88 5.09
CA SER A 135 9.36 12.70 3.65
C SER A 135 9.98 11.38 3.20
N TYR A 136 9.27 10.59 2.40
CA TYR A 136 9.82 9.38 1.81
C TYR A 136 9.13 8.95 0.51
N GLY A 137 9.93 8.34 -0.36
CA GLY A 137 9.48 7.76 -1.63
C GLY A 137 10.20 6.45 -1.95
N GLY A 138 9.72 5.74 -2.98
CA GLY A 138 10.32 4.49 -3.44
C GLY A 138 10.33 3.35 -2.39
N PRO A 139 11.28 2.41 -2.47
CA PRO A 139 11.38 1.28 -1.54
C PRO A 139 12.19 1.63 -0.27
N VAL A 140 11.72 2.59 0.53
CA VAL A 140 12.16 2.72 1.94
C VAL A 140 11.52 1.62 2.77
N MET A 141 12.32 0.83 3.49
CA MET A 141 11.82 -0.21 4.39
C MET A 141 11.49 0.36 5.77
N ILE A 142 10.59 -0.30 6.50
CA ILE A 142 10.25 0.07 7.89
C ILE A 142 11.50 0.17 8.77
N SER A 143 12.42 -0.80 8.69
CA SER A 143 13.65 -0.77 9.49
C SER A 143 14.53 0.43 9.19
N GLU A 144 14.63 0.82 7.91
CA GLU A 144 15.39 1.99 7.50
C GLU A 144 14.77 3.27 8.06
N ALA A 145 13.45 3.45 7.92
CA ALA A 145 12.74 4.60 8.45
C ALA A 145 12.84 4.71 9.98
N ALA A 146 12.57 3.62 10.70
CA ALA A 146 12.64 3.60 12.16
C ALA A 146 14.06 3.87 12.69
N ASN A 147 15.08 3.24 12.10
CA ASN A 147 16.47 3.45 12.50
C ASN A 147 16.96 4.87 12.17
N TYR A 148 16.57 5.40 11.01
CA TYR A 148 16.89 6.78 10.63
C TYR A 148 16.32 7.78 11.63
N MET A 149 15.03 7.67 11.96
CA MET A 149 14.36 8.57 12.90
C MET A 149 14.94 8.48 14.31
N TRP A 150 15.21 7.26 14.79
CA TRP A 150 15.80 7.07 16.11
C TRP A 150 17.23 7.62 16.20
N SER A 151 18.06 7.33 15.19
CA SER A 151 19.46 7.75 15.20
C SER A 151 19.60 9.27 15.06
N LYS A 152 18.92 9.89 14.09
CA LYS A 152 19.07 11.32 13.76
C LYS A 152 18.29 12.26 14.66
N ALA A 153 17.05 11.91 14.98
CA ALA A 153 16.12 12.85 15.61
C ALA A 153 15.60 12.38 16.98
N LYS A 154 15.90 11.14 17.39
CA LYS A 154 15.36 10.50 18.61
C LYS A 154 13.83 10.50 18.62
N ARG A 155 13.23 10.35 17.44
CA ARG A 155 11.78 10.30 17.23
C ARG A 155 11.35 8.90 16.83
N THR A 156 10.06 8.64 16.98
CA THR A 156 9.38 7.44 16.50
C THR A 156 8.30 7.81 15.50
N LEU A 157 7.72 6.80 14.86
CA LEU A 157 6.65 6.94 13.88
C LEU A 157 5.78 5.67 13.94
N PRO A 158 4.48 5.76 13.62
CA PRO A 158 3.66 4.57 13.43
C PRO A 158 4.20 3.78 12.24
N HIS A 159 4.21 2.45 12.35
CA HIS A 159 4.58 1.54 11.27
C HIS A 159 4.16 0.10 11.62
N GLY A 160 4.23 -0.82 10.63
CA GLY A 160 4.09 -2.26 10.86
C GLY A 160 5.31 -2.87 11.55
N ARG A 161 5.27 -4.16 11.92
CA ARG A 161 6.37 -4.79 12.69
C ARG A 161 7.47 -5.42 11.84
N CYS A 162 7.17 -5.79 10.60
CA CYS A 162 8.11 -6.51 9.76
C CYS A 162 9.15 -5.53 9.17
N PRO A 163 10.45 -5.68 9.49
CA PRO A 163 11.48 -4.69 9.19
C PRO A 163 11.73 -4.47 7.69
N ASP A 164 11.33 -5.45 6.88
CA ASP A 164 11.58 -5.62 5.46
C ASP A 164 10.35 -5.29 4.59
N VAL A 165 9.31 -4.69 5.18
CA VAL A 165 8.16 -4.14 4.47
C VAL A 165 8.42 -2.70 4.07
N GLY A 166 8.07 -2.35 2.83
CA GLY A 166 8.21 -0.98 2.32
C GLY A 166 7.18 -0.01 2.89
N MET A 167 7.64 1.16 3.33
CA MET A 167 6.85 2.25 3.89
C MET A 167 5.74 2.73 2.94
N THR A 168 6.00 2.78 1.63
CA THR A 168 5.02 3.21 0.61
C THR A 168 3.80 2.29 0.52
N GLY A 169 3.97 0.98 0.74
CA GLY A 169 2.84 0.05 0.83
C GLY A 169 2.11 0.12 2.17
N VAL A 170 2.86 0.33 3.25
CA VAL A 170 2.34 0.45 4.63
C VAL A 170 1.56 1.76 4.80
N ALA A 171 1.85 2.79 4.01
CA ALA A 171 1.18 4.09 4.04
C ALA A 171 -0.35 4.01 3.85
N ALA A 172 -0.86 3.00 3.14
CA ALA A 172 -2.30 2.78 2.98
C ALA A 172 -2.96 2.10 4.20
N SER A 173 -2.18 1.72 5.22
CA SER A 173 -2.65 1.11 6.46
C SER A 173 -1.56 1.27 7.55
N GLY A 174 -0.97 0.16 7.97
CA GLY A 174 0.21 0.10 8.83
C GLY A 174 -0.15 0.05 10.30
N PHE A 175 -0.53 -1.14 10.75
CA PHE A 175 -0.81 -1.42 12.16
C PHE A 175 0.39 -2.08 12.86
N GLY A 176 0.78 -1.52 14.01
CA GLY A 176 1.88 -2.03 14.81
C GLY A 176 1.80 -1.57 16.27
N THR A 177 2.92 -1.67 16.98
CA THR A 177 2.99 -1.51 18.44
C THR A 177 2.50 -0.14 18.92
N LEU A 178 2.77 0.92 18.16
CA LEU A 178 2.39 2.29 18.54
C LEU A 178 1.00 2.69 18.02
N SER A 179 0.33 1.85 17.23
CA SER A 179 -0.86 2.28 16.49
C SER A 179 -2.04 2.69 17.38
N ARG A 180 -2.10 2.21 18.61
CA ARG A 180 -3.11 2.64 19.57
C ARG A 180 -2.85 4.03 20.14
N ALA A 181 -1.58 4.37 20.40
CA ALA A 181 -1.20 5.66 20.94
C ALA A 181 -1.09 6.75 19.87
N SER A 182 -0.69 6.39 18.65
CA SER A 182 -0.36 7.35 17.59
C SER A 182 -1.18 7.20 16.31
N GLY A 183 -2.12 6.25 16.23
CA GLY A 183 -2.76 5.87 14.97
C GLY A 183 -1.81 5.09 14.04
N THR A 184 -2.29 4.76 12.85
CA THR A 184 -1.54 4.05 11.80
C THR A 184 -0.72 5.01 10.94
N VAL A 185 -0.01 4.51 9.92
CA VAL A 185 0.72 5.40 9.00
C VAL A 185 -0.25 6.31 8.25
N LEU A 186 -1.38 5.77 7.78
CA LEU A 186 -2.37 6.51 6.99
C LEU A 186 -3.02 7.67 7.78
N ASP A 187 -3.13 7.53 9.11
CA ASP A 187 -3.70 8.53 10.00
C ASP A 187 -2.79 9.76 10.14
N ASN A 188 -1.52 9.58 9.78
CA ASN A 188 -0.44 10.54 10.02
C ASN A 188 0.16 11.10 8.74
N ILE A 189 -0.42 10.80 7.58
CA ILE A 189 -0.07 11.43 6.31
C ILE A 189 -0.58 12.88 6.32
N GLU A 190 0.33 13.82 6.09
CA GLU A 190 0.02 15.26 5.98
C GLU A 190 -0.09 15.72 4.53
N SER A 191 0.72 15.17 3.64
CA SER A 191 0.66 15.44 2.22
C SER A 191 1.26 14.31 1.40
N VAL A 192 0.90 14.25 0.12
CA VAL A 192 1.46 13.31 -0.85
C VAL A 192 1.74 14.00 -2.18
N ARG A 193 2.72 13.46 -2.92
CA ARG A 193 3.00 13.83 -4.31
C ARG A 193 2.70 12.65 -5.21
N VAL A 194 1.83 12.82 -6.19
CA VAL A 194 1.26 11.70 -6.97
C VAL A 194 1.34 12.01 -8.47
N ALA A 195 1.87 11.06 -9.24
CA ALA A 195 1.69 11.03 -10.69
C ALA A 195 0.37 10.33 -11.04
N LEU A 196 -0.54 11.06 -11.68
CA LEU A 196 -1.86 10.60 -12.10
C LEU A 196 -1.78 9.81 -13.41
N ALA A 197 -2.84 9.09 -13.75
CA ALA A 197 -2.89 8.22 -14.94
C ALA A 197 -2.59 8.94 -16.26
N ASN A 198 -2.83 10.25 -16.35
CA ASN A 198 -2.52 11.07 -17.54
C ASN A 198 -1.07 11.59 -17.57
N GLY A 199 -0.24 11.22 -16.59
CA GLY A 199 1.14 11.69 -16.45
C GLY A 199 1.29 13.05 -15.75
N SER A 200 0.21 13.73 -15.36
CA SER A 200 0.33 14.95 -14.55
C SER A 200 0.74 14.59 -13.11
N ILE A 201 1.58 15.44 -12.51
CA ILE A 201 2.07 15.27 -11.14
C ILE A 201 1.50 16.38 -10.28
N VAL A 202 0.85 15.97 -9.18
CA VAL A 202 0.14 16.88 -8.29
C VAL A 202 0.52 16.62 -6.84
N ASP A 203 0.57 17.69 -6.06
CA ASP A 203 0.60 17.60 -4.61
C ASP A 203 -0.83 17.58 -4.07
N ALA A 204 -1.08 16.77 -3.04
CA ALA A 204 -2.37 16.66 -2.39
C ALA A 204 -2.23 16.67 -0.87
N ASP A 205 -3.07 17.46 -0.21
CA ASP A 205 -3.20 17.59 1.24
C ASP A 205 -4.65 17.91 1.62
N ALA A 206 -4.91 18.30 2.87
CA ALA A 206 -6.25 18.62 3.35
C ALA A 206 -6.90 19.86 2.67
N LYS A 207 -6.11 20.71 1.99
CA LYS A 207 -6.54 21.99 1.38
C LYS A 207 -6.40 21.99 -0.14
N GLN A 208 -5.50 21.18 -0.70
CA GLN A 208 -5.22 21.07 -2.13
C GLN A 208 -5.47 19.63 -2.59
N ASN A 209 -6.25 19.44 -3.66
CA ASN A 209 -6.61 18.11 -4.18
C ASN A 209 -7.15 17.16 -3.07
N SER A 210 -8.02 17.68 -2.21
CA SER A 210 -8.46 17.02 -0.97
C SER A 210 -9.11 15.65 -1.18
N ASP A 211 -9.80 15.45 -2.31
CA ASP A 211 -10.42 14.16 -2.64
C ASP A 211 -9.37 13.08 -2.96
N LEU A 212 -8.29 13.48 -3.66
CA LEU A 212 -7.15 12.61 -3.91
C LEU A 212 -6.41 12.30 -2.61
N PHE A 213 -6.19 13.31 -1.77
CA PHE A 213 -5.57 13.14 -0.45
C PHE A 213 -6.37 12.17 0.43
N TRP A 214 -7.71 12.33 0.46
CA TRP A 214 -8.60 11.41 1.15
C TRP A 214 -8.48 9.99 0.60
N GLY A 215 -8.50 9.80 -0.73
CA GLY A 215 -8.42 8.48 -1.36
C GLY A 215 -7.08 7.77 -1.13
N VAL A 216 -5.96 8.52 -1.17
CA VAL A 216 -4.63 7.94 -0.95
C VAL A 216 -4.49 7.37 0.47
N ARG A 217 -5.16 7.95 1.47
CA ARG A 217 -5.19 7.48 2.87
C ARG A 217 -6.08 6.25 3.06
N GLY A 218 -5.73 5.16 2.38
CA GLY A 218 -6.40 3.87 2.47
C GLY A 218 -6.41 3.08 1.16
N ALA A 219 -6.41 3.79 0.03
CA ALA A 219 -6.52 3.18 -1.31
C ALA A 219 -5.40 3.59 -2.27
N ALA A 220 -4.28 4.16 -1.79
CA ALA A 220 -3.17 4.74 -2.56
C ALA A 220 -2.85 4.06 -3.91
N SER A 221 -2.77 2.72 -3.94
CA SER A 221 -2.46 1.93 -5.14
C SER A 221 -3.44 2.12 -6.31
N SER A 222 -4.64 2.64 -6.06
CA SER A 222 -5.68 2.89 -7.06
C SER A 222 -5.71 4.34 -7.54
N LEU A 223 -4.97 5.24 -6.90
CA LEU A 223 -5.06 6.69 -7.15
C LEU A 223 -3.93 7.23 -8.02
N GLY A 224 -2.84 6.48 -8.20
CA GLY A 224 -1.72 6.87 -9.05
C GLY A 224 -0.39 6.32 -8.53
N VAL A 225 0.70 6.83 -9.09
CA VAL A 225 2.05 6.55 -8.61
C VAL A 225 2.41 7.56 -7.53
N VAL A 226 2.37 7.14 -6.26
CA VAL A 226 2.80 8.00 -5.16
C VAL A 226 4.33 8.08 -5.15
N LEU A 227 4.84 9.29 -5.31
CA LEU A 227 6.26 9.61 -5.40
C LEU A 227 6.84 10.00 -4.04
N ASP A 228 6.05 10.72 -3.23
CA ASP A 228 6.42 11.16 -1.89
C ASP A 228 5.22 11.07 -0.94
N PHE A 229 5.48 10.64 0.28
CA PHE A 229 4.61 10.79 1.43
C PHE A 229 5.31 11.66 2.47
N LYS A 230 4.61 12.66 3.00
CA LYS A 230 5.01 13.36 4.23
C LYS A 230 4.16 12.91 5.39
N ILE A 231 4.79 12.35 6.42
CA ILE A 231 4.10 11.83 7.60
C ILE A 231 4.57 12.52 8.88
N LYS A 232 3.66 12.64 9.85
CA LYS A 232 3.98 13.04 11.21
C LYS A 232 4.91 12.03 11.88
N THR A 233 5.79 12.55 12.72
CA THR A 233 6.63 11.75 13.62
C THR A 233 6.43 12.22 15.06
N PHE A 234 6.79 11.41 16.03
CA PHE A 234 6.42 11.60 17.42
C PHE A 234 7.61 11.51 18.36
N ASP A 235 7.51 12.18 19.49
CA ASP A 235 8.39 11.88 20.61
C ASP A 235 8.07 10.47 21.12
N PRO A 236 9.09 9.66 21.45
CA PRO A 236 8.87 8.34 22.00
C PRO A 236 8.16 8.49 23.36
N PRO A 237 7.09 7.72 23.64
CA PRO A 237 6.36 7.84 24.91
C PRO A 237 7.22 7.42 26.12
N SER A 238 8.31 6.70 25.89
CA SER A 238 9.29 6.29 26.89
C SER A 238 10.65 6.01 26.25
N GLN A 239 11.73 6.21 27.01
CA GLN A 239 13.08 5.78 26.61
C GLN A 239 13.30 4.26 26.76
N ARG A 240 12.38 3.57 27.42
CA ARG A 240 12.42 2.12 27.63
C ARG A 240 11.08 1.51 27.22
N VAL A 241 11.16 0.39 26.52
CA VAL A 241 10.00 -0.43 26.17
C VAL A 241 10.14 -1.79 26.84
N THR A 242 9.04 -2.34 27.34
CA THR A 242 9.01 -3.70 27.87
C THR A 242 8.27 -4.57 26.86
N ASN A 243 8.93 -5.64 26.41
CA ASN A 243 8.33 -6.67 25.57
C ASN A 243 8.36 -7.99 26.35
N TYR A 244 7.22 -8.66 26.42
CA TYR A 244 7.07 -9.94 27.11
C TYR A 244 5.98 -10.77 26.43
N THR A 245 6.05 -12.09 26.60
CA THR A 245 5.04 -13.03 26.15
C THR A 245 4.40 -13.67 27.39
N ILE A 246 3.07 -13.71 27.41
CA ILE A 246 2.32 -14.55 28.35
C ILE A 246 1.82 -15.75 27.55
N GLU A 247 2.17 -16.94 28.00
CA GLU A 247 1.75 -18.20 27.39
C GLU A 247 1.38 -19.21 28.47
N PHE A 248 0.56 -20.20 28.11
CA PHE A 248 0.34 -21.35 28.97
C PHE A 248 1.67 -22.06 29.21
N ASN A 249 1.84 -22.60 30.42
CA ASN A 249 2.98 -23.47 30.71
C ASN A 249 3.04 -24.60 29.67
N SER A 250 4.23 -24.96 29.21
CA SER A 250 4.45 -26.04 28.23
C SER A 250 3.83 -27.39 28.61
N SER A 251 3.63 -27.65 29.90
CA SER A 251 2.97 -28.86 30.41
C SER A 251 1.45 -28.76 30.49
N ALA A 252 0.88 -27.56 30.34
CA ALA A 252 -0.56 -27.35 30.30
C ALA A 252 -1.13 -27.88 28.98
N LYS A 253 -2.34 -28.44 29.05
CA LYS A 253 -3.10 -28.91 27.89
C LYS A 253 -4.41 -28.12 27.83
N PRO A 254 -4.38 -26.85 27.36
CA PRO A 254 -5.57 -26.03 27.32
C PRO A 254 -6.64 -26.73 26.48
N THR A 255 -7.84 -26.79 27.03
CA THR A 255 -9.02 -27.27 26.33
C THR A 255 -9.47 -26.23 25.30
N GLN A 256 -10.39 -26.62 24.42
CA GLN A 256 -11.03 -25.66 23.52
C GLN A 256 -11.73 -24.54 24.31
N GLN A 257 -12.31 -24.86 25.47
CA GLN A 257 -12.97 -23.87 26.31
C GLN A 257 -11.97 -22.88 26.90
N ASP A 258 -10.79 -23.34 27.35
CA ASP A 258 -9.73 -22.44 27.85
C ASP A 258 -9.29 -21.43 26.78
N ASN A 259 -9.23 -21.86 25.51
CA ASN A 259 -8.91 -20.97 24.39
C ASN A 259 -10.02 -19.95 24.11
N VAL A 260 -11.29 -20.36 24.22
CA VAL A 260 -12.44 -19.47 24.09
C VAL A 260 -12.44 -18.45 25.24
N ASP A 261 -12.24 -18.90 26.48
CA ASP A 261 -12.22 -18.04 27.67
C ASP A 261 -11.06 -17.05 27.60
N ALA A 262 -9.88 -17.47 27.15
CA ALA A 262 -8.73 -16.59 26.95
C ALA A 262 -9.03 -15.51 25.89
N LEU A 263 -9.67 -15.88 24.78
CA LEU A 263 -10.06 -14.92 23.74
C LEU A 263 -11.12 -13.93 24.25
N VAL A 264 -12.18 -14.42 24.90
CA VAL A 264 -13.27 -13.59 25.45
C VAL A 264 -12.75 -12.67 26.55
N GLY A 265 -11.88 -13.17 27.44
CA GLY A 265 -11.22 -12.37 28.47
C GLY A 265 -10.35 -11.27 27.85
N THR A 266 -9.58 -11.60 26.81
CA THR A 266 -8.76 -10.62 26.07
C THR A 266 -9.63 -9.55 25.42
N GLN A 267 -10.75 -9.93 24.79
CA GLN A 267 -11.70 -8.98 24.18
C GLN A 267 -12.35 -8.09 25.23
N THR A 268 -12.78 -8.68 26.36
CA THR A 268 -13.39 -7.95 27.47
C THR A 268 -12.43 -6.91 28.04
N TRP A 269 -11.18 -7.31 28.28
CA TRP A 269 -10.13 -6.38 28.69
C TRP A 269 -9.86 -5.30 27.63
N ALA A 270 -9.76 -5.67 26.35
CA ALA A 270 -9.46 -4.74 25.27
C ALA A 270 -10.54 -3.66 25.08
N LEU A 271 -11.79 -3.95 25.44
CA LEU A 271 -12.91 -3.00 25.43
C LEU A 271 -13.09 -2.25 26.76
N SER A 272 -12.34 -2.62 27.79
CA SER A 272 -12.42 -1.99 29.10
C SER A 272 -11.61 -0.69 29.16
N LYS A 273 -11.90 0.14 30.17
CA LYS A 273 -11.13 1.35 30.49
C LYS A 273 -9.68 1.06 30.93
N ASP A 274 -9.35 -0.20 31.26
CA ASP A 274 -8.03 -0.60 31.73
C ASP A 274 -7.04 -0.80 30.57
N ASN A 275 -7.52 -0.76 29.32
CA ASN A 275 -6.70 -0.92 28.13
C ASN A 275 -5.95 0.37 27.74
N SER A 276 -4.81 0.63 28.37
CA SER A 276 -3.92 1.76 28.07
C SER A 276 -3.44 1.77 26.62
N ASP A 277 -3.54 2.89 25.90
CA ASP A 277 -3.08 3.05 24.50
C ASP A 277 -1.57 2.82 24.29
N LEU A 278 -0.78 2.85 25.37
CA LEU A 278 0.66 2.53 25.33
C LEU A 278 0.93 1.02 25.38
N LEU A 279 -0.11 0.19 25.57
CA LEU A 279 -0.02 -1.26 25.54
C LEU A 279 -0.58 -1.80 24.22
N SER A 280 0.25 -2.59 23.54
CA SER A 280 -0.13 -3.33 22.34
C SER A 280 0.02 -4.83 22.61
N ILE A 281 -1.09 -5.57 22.51
CA ILE A 281 -1.12 -7.02 22.68
C ILE A 281 -1.21 -7.70 21.32
N ARG A 282 -0.44 -8.78 21.14
CA ARG A 282 -0.67 -9.76 20.07
C ARG A 282 -1.22 -11.03 20.71
N PHE A 283 -2.45 -11.37 20.37
CA PHE A 283 -3.03 -12.65 20.73
C PHE A 283 -2.71 -13.69 19.65
N GLY A 284 -2.40 -14.91 20.07
CA GLY A 284 -2.16 -16.05 19.20
C GLY A 284 -2.72 -17.30 19.87
N LEU A 285 -3.47 -18.09 19.09
CA LEU A 285 -3.86 -19.44 19.47
C LEU A 285 -2.84 -20.36 18.80
N ASN A 286 -2.09 -21.10 19.61
CA ASN A 286 -1.22 -22.18 19.15
C ASN A 286 -1.99 -23.51 19.15
#